data_AF-V6RXK0-F1
#
_entry.id   AF-V6RXK0-F1
#
_cell.length_a   1.000
_cell.length_b   1.000
_cell.length_c   1.000
_cell.angle_alpha   90.00
_cell.angle_beta   90.00
_cell.angle_gamma   90.00
#
_symmetry.space_group_name_H-M   'P 1'
#
loop_
_entity.id
_entity.type
_entity.pdbx_description
1 polymer ?
#
loop_
_entity_poly.entity_id
_entity_poly.type
_entity_poly.pdbx_seq_one_letter_code
_entity_poly.pdbx_strand_id
1 'polypeptide(L)'
;MNTCSSKAITTDYLHEGLYEETVNLQNASVDVFSVIKNDTIRILISVNHNQINTLLNLTGVQPYELLYFDENKNFTGKAFSLFTGAAPFHIQTTAHYILLNPLFK
;
A
#
# COMPACT_ATOMS: atom_id res chain seq x y z
N MET A 1 16.13 26.81 -2.06
CA MET A 1 15.25 26.00 -1.18
C MET A 1 14.22 25.35 -2.09
N ASN A 2 14.37 24.06 -2.36
CA ASN A 2 13.55 23.38 -3.36
C ASN A 2 12.39 22.71 -2.65
N THR A 3 11.20 23.31 -2.71
CA THR A 3 9.96 22.62 -2.33
C THR A 3 9.62 21.64 -3.45
N CYS A 4 10.00 20.38 -3.26
CA CYS A 4 9.47 19.29 -4.08
C CYS A 4 7.97 19.22 -3.78
N SER A 5 7.15 19.62 -4.75
CA SER A 5 5.70 19.73 -4.61
C SER A 5 5.09 18.33 -4.45
N SER A 6 4.72 17.96 -3.22
CA SER A 6 4.09 16.69 -2.89
C SER A 6 2.72 16.47 -3.57
N LYS A 7 2.09 17.55 -4.05
CA LYS A 7 0.77 17.51 -4.71
C LYS A 7 0.79 16.87 -6.10
N ALA A 8 1.87 17.02 -6.86
CA ALA A 8 1.97 16.42 -8.20
C ALA A 8 2.04 14.88 -8.11
N ILE A 9 2.84 14.40 -7.14
CA ILE A 9 3.13 12.99 -6.91
C ILE A 9 1.85 12.19 -6.62
N THR A 10 1.01 12.63 -5.68
CA THR A 10 -0.25 11.93 -5.35
C THR A 10 -1.20 11.81 -6.54
N THR A 11 -1.31 12.84 -7.37
CA THR A 11 -2.31 12.89 -8.44
C THR A 11 -1.93 11.95 -9.59
N ASP A 12 -0.64 11.83 -9.90
CA ASP A 12 -0.14 10.95 -10.95
C ASP A 12 -0.34 9.46 -10.60
N TYR A 13 -0.19 9.08 -9.32
CA TYR A 13 -0.44 7.70 -8.88
C TYR A 13 -1.92 7.30 -8.83
N LEU A 14 -2.83 8.28 -8.63
CA LEU A 14 -4.27 8.05 -8.47
C LEU A 14 -5.09 8.37 -9.74
N HIS A 15 -4.51 8.93 -10.80
CA HIS A 15 -5.21 9.27 -12.06
C HIS A 15 -4.77 8.47 -13.28
N GLU A 16 -3.63 7.77 -13.24
CA GLU A 16 -3.26 6.88 -14.34
C GLU A 16 -3.98 5.54 -14.22
N GLY A 17 -5.12 5.45 -14.94
CA GLY A 17 -6.11 4.37 -14.96
C GLY A 17 -5.58 2.96 -15.28
N LEU A 18 -4.74 2.42 -14.41
CA LEU A 18 -4.29 1.04 -14.37
C LEU A 18 -5.05 0.35 -13.23
N TYR A 19 -5.99 -0.52 -13.59
CA TYR A 19 -6.84 -1.37 -12.73
C TYR A 19 -6.46 -1.39 -11.24
N GLU A 20 -7.09 -0.50 -10.46
CA GLU A 20 -6.88 -0.32 -9.03
C GLU A 20 -8.07 -0.93 -8.28
N GLU A 21 -7.86 -2.09 -7.65
CA GLU A 21 -8.86 -2.65 -6.76
C GLU A 21 -8.80 -1.90 -5.43
N THR A 22 -9.95 -1.40 -4.95
CA THR A 22 -10.02 -0.78 -3.62
C THR A 22 -10.51 -1.78 -2.60
N VAL A 23 -9.76 -1.95 -1.51
CA VAL A 23 -10.09 -2.83 -0.40
C VAL A 23 -10.21 -1.98 0.87
N ASN A 24 -11.38 -2.03 1.51
CA ASN A 24 -11.64 -1.29 2.74
C ASN A 24 -11.36 -2.18 3.96
N LEU A 25 -10.40 -1.79 4.78
CA LEU A 25 -10.06 -2.51 6.01
C LEU A 25 -10.83 -1.95 7.19
N GLN A 26 -11.67 -2.79 7.78
CA GLN A 26 -12.38 -2.51 9.04
C GLN A 26 -11.62 -3.05 10.26
N ASN A 27 -10.62 -3.90 10.03
CA ASN A 27 -9.81 -4.54 11.06
C ASN A 27 -8.39 -3.99 11.05
N ALA A 28 -7.77 -3.92 12.23
CA ALA A 28 -6.43 -3.37 12.41
C ALA A 28 -5.28 -4.28 11.96
N SER A 29 -5.61 -5.44 11.40
CA SER A 29 -4.63 -6.34 10.82
C SER A 29 -5.19 -6.94 9.54
N VAL A 30 -4.34 -7.06 8.52
CA VAL A 30 -4.68 -7.70 7.26
C VAL A 30 -3.57 -8.64 6.81
N ASP A 31 -3.95 -9.79 6.29
CA ASP A 31 -3.07 -10.63 5.49
C ASP A 31 -3.12 -10.17 4.04
N VAL A 32 -2.07 -9.47 3.60
CA VAL A 32 -2.02 -8.86 2.27
C VAL A 32 -2.03 -9.93 1.18
N PHE A 33 -1.47 -11.11 1.43
CA PHE A 33 -1.49 -12.20 0.45
C PHE A 33 -2.93 -12.63 0.09
N SER A 34 -3.83 -12.64 1.08
CA SER A 34 -5.24 -12.98 0.87
C SER A 34 -6.03 -11.94 0.08
N VAL A 35 -5.52 -10.71 -0.01
CA VAL A 35 -6.17 -9.58 -0.68
C VAL A 35 -5.77 -9.50 -2.15
N ILE A 36 -4.59 -10.03 -2.51
CA ILE A 36 -4.10 -10.04 -3.88
C ILE A 36 -4.91 -11.06 -4.70
N LYS A 37 -5.52 -10.59 -5.78
CA LYS A 37 -6.17 -11.44 -6.79
C LYS A 37 -5.28 -11.55 -8.03
N ASN A 38 -5.39 -12.67 -8.75
CA ASN A 38 -4.48 -13.03 -9.84
C ASN A 38 -4.39 -12.01 -11.00
N ASP A 39 -5.40 -11.15 -11.17
CA ASP A 39 -5.47 -10.17 -12.26
C ASP A 39 -5.28 -8.71 -11.81
N THR A 40 -4.99 -8.48 -10.52
CA THR A 40 -4.95 -7.12 -9.97
C THR A 40 -3.56 -6.51 -10.07
N ILE A 41 -3.44 -5.42 -10.85
CA ILE A 41 -2.18 -4.71 -11.09
C ILE A 41 -1.78 -3.83 -9.89
N ARG A 42 -2.76 -3.18 -9.25
CA ARG A 42 -2.55 -2.35 -8.06
C ARG A 42 -3.73 -2.46 -7.11
N ILE A 43 -3.47 -2.39 -5.81
CA ILE A 43 -4.50 -2.46 -4.77
C ILE A 43 -4.40 -1.23 -3.89
N LEU A 44 -5.48 -0.44 -3.84
CA LEU A 44 -5.63 0.62 -2.87
C LEU A 44 -6.28 0.07 -1.61
N ILE A 45 -5.51 0.01 -0.54
CA ILE A 45 -5.99 -0.36 0.77
C ILE A 45 -6.42 0.92 1.48
N SER A 46 -7.72 1.04 1.75
CA SER A 46 -8.31 2.14 2.52
C SER A 46 -8.55 1.68 3.96
N VAL A 47 -7.86 2.29 4.91
CA VAL A 47 -7.92 1.94 6.33
C VAL A 47 -9.07 2.69 6.99
N ASN A 48 -10.10 1.94 7.42
CA ASN A 48 -11.34 2.48 7.98
C ASN A 48 -11.62 1.89 9.37
N HIS A 49 -10.64 1.92 10.27
CA HIS A 49 -10.81 1.45 11.65
C HIS A 49 -10.26 2.45 12.66
N ASN A 50 -10.75 2.38 13.90
CA ASN A 50 -10.42 3.38 14.94
C ASN A 50 -9.08 3.13 15.66
N GLN A 51 -8.32 2.09 15.30
CA GLN A 51 -6.99 1.85 15.88
C GLN A 51 -5.91 2.73 15.24
N ILE A 52 -4.93 3.16 16.04
CA ILE A 52 -3.84 4.04 15.60
C ILE A 52 -2.96 3.38 14.54
N ASN A 53 -2.67 2.09 14.72
CA ASN A 53 -1.78 1.33 13.85
C ASN A 53 -2.55 0.24 13.11
N THR A 54 -2.20 0.06 11.84
CA THR A 54 -2.59 -1.08 11.01
C THR A 54 -1.41 -2.01 10.87
N LEU A 55 -1.60 -3.31 11.13
CA LEU A 55 -0.62 -4.36 10.91
C LEU A 55 -0.84 -4.99 9.52
N LEU A 56 0.12 -4.81 8.62
CA LEU A 56 0.17 -5.46 7.32
C LEU A 56 1.03 -6.71 7.45
N ASN A 57 0.44 -7.89 7.30
CA ASN A 57 1.19 -9.12 7.08
C ASN A 57 1.50 -9.26 5.58
N LEU A 58 2.78 -9.19 5.24
CA LEU A 58 3.31 -9.23 3.87
C LEU A 58 4.08 -10.55 3.63
N THR A 59 3.92 -11.52 4.52
CA THR A 59 4.54 -12.84 4.37
C THR A 59 4.08 -13.48 3.07
N GLY A 60 5.02 -13.89 2.22
CA GLY A 60 4.72 -14.47 0.90
C GLY A 60 4.33 -13.46 -0.18
N VAL A 61 4.17 -12.18 0.16
CA VAL A 61 3.97 -11.10 -0.81
C VAL A 61 5.34 -10.56 -1.20
N GLN A 62 5.84 -10.90 -2.39
CA GLN A 62 7.14 -10.45 -2.88
C GLN A 62 7.34 -10.81 -4.37
N PRO A 63 7.87 -9.91 -5.21
CA PRO A 63 8.30 -8.54 -4.88
C PRO A 63 7.12 -7.55 -4.83
N TYR A 64 7.29 -6.44 -4.12
CA TYR A 64 6.26 -5.39 -4.01
C TYR A 64 6.83 -3.99 -3.77
N GLU A 65 6.02 -2.99 -4.07
CA GLU A 65 6.16 -1.61 -3.60
C GLU A 65 4.88 -1.20 -2.84
N LEU A 66 5.06 -0.48 -1.72
CA LEU A 66 4.01 0.14 -0.92
C LEU A 66 4.22 1.66 -0.94
N LEU A 67 3.17 2.40 -1.28
CA LEU A 67 3.12 3.85 -1.10
C LEU A 67 2.12 4.18 0.01
N TYR A 68 2.53 5.01 0.96
CA TYR A 68 1.73 5.40 2.11
C TYR A 68 1.19 6.81 1.92
N PHE A 69 -0.06 7.02 2.30
CA PHE A 69 -0.70 8.32 2.28
C PHE A 69 -1.46 8.59 3.59
N ASP A 70 -1.55 9.88 3.93
CA ASP A 70 -2.37 10.37 5.03
C ASP A 70 -3.87 10.41 4.66
N GLU A 71 -4.71 10.80 5.61
CA GLU A 71 -6.17 10.96 5.43
C GLU A 71 -6.58 11.91 4.29
N ASN A 72 -5.71 12.85 3.94
CA ASN A 72 -5.90 13.82 2.85
C ASN A 72 -5.26 13.34 1.53
N LYS A 73 -4.83 12.08 1.48
CA LYS A 73 -4.11 11.44 0.36
C LYS A 73 -2.74 12.06 0.05
N ASN A 74 -2.14 12.82 0.97
CA ASN A 74 -0.76 13.29 0.76
C ASN A 74 0.21 12.13 0.94
N PHE A 75 1.19 12.00 0.05
CA PHE A 75 2.25 11.00 0.18
C PHE A 75 3.06 11.21 1.46
N THR A 76 3.19 10.16 2.28
CA THR A 76 3.92 10.19 3.56
C THR A 76 5.18 9.32 3.55
N GLY A 77 5.28 8.35 2.64
CA GLY A 77 6.46 7.50 2.53
C GLY A 77 6.25 6.30 1.63
N LYS A 78 7.30 5.49 1.48
CA LYS A 78 7.25 4.24 0.72
C LYS A 78 8.11 3.14 1.33
N ALA A 79 7.75 1.89 1.04
CA ALA A 79 8.53 0.71 1.35
C ALA A 79 8.53 -0.24 0.15
N PHE A 80 9.56 -1.06 -0.01
CA PHE A 80 9.60 -2.04 -1.10
C PHE A 80 10.38 -3.27 -0.68
N SER A 81 10.05 -4.42 -1.29
CA SER A 81 10.82 -5.65 -1.19
C SER A 81 11.19 -6.12 -2.60
N LEU A 82 12.50 -6.29 -2.83
CA LEU A 82 13.07 -6.77 -4.10
C LEU A 82 13.46 -8.25 -4.05
N PHE A 83 13.63 -8.81 -2.85
CA PHE A 83 14.14 -10.15 -2.65
C PHE A 83 12.99 -11.15 -2.55
N THR A 84 13.26 -12.41 -2.91
CA THR A 84 12.28 -13.51 -3.00
C THR A 84 12.31 -14.47 -1.79
N GLY A 85 12.81 -14.01 -0.63
CA GLY A 85 12.80 -14.81 0.59
C GLY A 85 11.41 -14.89 1.24
N ALA A 86 10.85 -16.09 1.37
CA ALA A 86 9.53 -16.32 1.98
C ALA A 86 9.52 -16.22 3.53
N ALA A 87 10.40 -15.40 4.10
CA ALA A 87 10.44 -15.21 5.55
C ALA A 87 9.18 -14.44 6.01
N PRO A 88 8.69 -14.70 7.24
CA PRO A 88 7.64 -13.90 7.84
C PRO A 88 8.02 -12.42 7.87
N PHE A 89 7.13 -11.56 7.39
CA PHE A 89 7.37 -10.11 7.35
C PHE A 89 6.10 -9.33 7.63
N HIS A 90 6.21 -8.35 8.52
CA HIS A 90 5.10 -7.51 8.96
C HIS A 90 5.52 -6.05 9.01
N ILE A 91 4.59 -5.16 8.63
CA ILE A 91 4.73 -3.71 8.79
C ILE A 91 3.61 -3.20 9.68
N GLN A 92 3.93 -2.33 10.63
CA GLN A 92 2.95 -1.51 11.32
C GLN A 92 2.99 -0.09 10.75
N THR A 93 1.83 0.46 10.41
CA THR A 93 1.72 1.79 9.82
C THR A 93 0.51 2.56 10.34
N THR A 94 0.62 3.87 10.42
CA THR A 94 -0.48 4.81 10.71
C THR A 94 -1.06 5.44 9.44
N ALA A 95 -0.68 4.92 8.26
CA ALA A 95 -1.20 5.40 6.98
C ALA A 95 -2.70 5.13 6.85
N HIS A 96 -3.42 6.07 6.25
CA HIS A 96 -4.86 5.94 6.02
C HIS A 96 -5.15 5.30 4.66
N TYR A 97 -4.26 5.53 3.68
CA TYR A 97 -4.29 4.82 2.41
C TYR A 97 -2.93 4.20 2.13
N ILE A 98 -2.95 2.98 1.61
CA ILE A 98 -1.74 2.26 1.21
C ILE A 98 -1.97 1.76 -0.21
N LEU A 99 -1.16 2.21 -1.16
CA LEU A 99 -1.15 1.64 -2.51
C LEU A 99 -0.14 0.51 -2.53
N LEU A 100 -0.62 -0.71 -2.73
CA LEU A 100 0.19 -1.88 -3.01
C LEU A 100 0.34 -2.04 -4.52
N ASN A 101 1.59 -2.11 -4.95
CA ASN A 101 2.00 -2.41 -6.31
C ASN A 101 2.76 -3.75 -6.28
N PRO A 102 2.08 -4.89 -6.48
CA PRO A 102 2.74 -6.17 -6.62
C PRO A 102 3.63 -6.16 -7.87
N LEU A 103 4.88 -6.61 -7.75
CA LEU A 103 5.87 -6.57 -8.83
C LEU A 103 6.08 -7.96 -9.46
N PHE A 104 5.10 -8.85 -9.32
CA PHE A 104 5.08 -10.16 -9.98
C PHE A 104 5.06 -9.95 -11.51
N LYS A 105 5.93 -10.64 -12.24
CA LYS A 105 5.97 -10.64 -13.70
C LYS A 105 5.18 -11.80 -14.27
#